data_AF-A0A6P2TJ82-F1
#
_entry.id   AF-A0A6P2TJ82-F1
#
_cell.length_a   1.000
_cell.length_b   1.000
_cell.length_c   1.000
_cell.angle_alpha   90.00
_cell.angle_beta   90.00
_cell.angle_gamma   90.00
#
_symmetry.space_group_name_H-M   'P 1'
#
loop_
_entity.id
_entity.type
_entity.pdbx_description
1 polymer ?
#
loop_
_entity_poly.entity_id
_entity_poly.type
_entity_poly.pdbx_seq_one_letter_code
_entity_poly.pdbx_strand_id
1 'polypeptide(L)' 'MSAVWGKHDPFFLPAGAEAFKRDMPDAVVRFVDTGHFALETQAAEIAAVIRDFLPG' A
#
# COMPACT_ATOMS: atom_id res chain seq x y z
N MET A 1 2.96 -10.83 2.48
CA MET A 1 1.83 -10.00 1.99
C MET A 1 2.35 -8.63 1.57
N SER A 2 1.67 -7.98 0.63
CA SER A 2 1.98 -6.63 0.16
C SER A 2 0.80 -5.70 0.38
N ALA A 3 1.05 -4.47 0.81
CA ALA A 3 0.05 -3.43 1.00
C ALA A 3 0.51 -2.13 0.32
N VAL A 4 -0.41 -1.49 -0.40
CA VAL A 4 -0.21 -0.16 -0.99
C VAL A 4 -1.16 0.82 -0.32
N TRP A 5 -0.65 1.97 0.10
CA TRP A 5 -1.37 2.86 1.00
C TRP A 5 -1.25 4.34 0.60
N GLY A 6 -2.36 5.07 0.67
CA GLY A 6 -2.37 6.52 0.46
C GLY A 6 -1.69 7.25 1.62
N LYS A 7 -0.61 7.98 1.36
CA LYS A 7 0.12 8.75 2.38
C LYS A 7 -0.75 9.82 3.04
N HIS A 8 -1.74 10.34 2.31
CA HIS A 8 -2.64 11.41 2.74
C HIS A 8 -4.06 10.90 3.04
N ASP A 9 -4.23 9.60 3.31
CA ASP A 9 -5.52 9.05 3.70
C ASP A 9 -5.95 9.58 5.09
N PRO A 10 -7.06 10.36 5.18
CA PRO A 10 -7.51 10.92 6.45
C PRO A 10 -8.28 9.89 7.31
N PHE A 11 -8.70 8.77 6.73
CA PHE A 11 -9.47 7.73 7.42
C PHE A 11 -8.57 6.61 7.92
N PHE A 12 -7.64 6.16 7.08
CA PHE A 12 -6.71 5.08 7.39
C PHE A 12 -5.30 5.63 7.47
N LEU A 13 -4.89 6.03 8.68
CA LEU A 13 -3.59 6.65 8.89
C LEU A 13 -2.43 5.70 8.52
N PRO A 14 -1.29 6.21 8.03
CA PRO A 14 -0.10 5.41 7.72
C PRO A 14 0.39 4.50 8.86
N ALA A 15 0.12 4.88 10.11
CA ALA A 15 0.43 4.05 11.29
C ALA A 15 -0.31 2.70 11.27
N GLY A 16 -1.51 2.64 10.70
CA GLY A 16 -2.24 1.39 10.49
C GLY A 16 -1.56 0.47 9.49
N ALA A 17 -0.96 1.03 8.43
CA ALA A 17 -0.18 0.28 7.44
C ALA A 17 1.09 -0.33 8.06
N GLU A 18 1.81 0.46 8.88
CA GLU A 18 3.02 0.00 9.57
C GLU A 18 2.73 -1.07 10.63
N ALA A 19 1.51 -1.08 11.21
CA ALA A 19 1.12 -2.09 12.18
C ALA A 19 1.16 -3.52 11.59
N PHE A 20 0.93 -3.69 10.28
CA PHE A 20 1.05 -5.00 9.62
C PHE A 20 2.45 -5.61 9.72
N LYS A 21 3.50 -4.79 9.83
CA LYS A 21 4.88 -5.29 10.02
C LYS A 21 5.11 -5.89 11.41
N ARG A 22 4.29 -5.54 12.41
CA ARG A 22 4.39 -6.16 13.74
C ARG A 22 3.99 -7.63 13.71
N ASP A 23 2.92 -7.94 12.99
CA ASP A 23 2.36 -9.29 12.95
C ASP A 23 3.03 -10.13 11.84
N MET A 24 3.48 -9.49 10.77
CA MET A 24 4.20 -10.14 9.68
C MET A 24 5.44 -9.28 9.30
N PRO A 25 6.62 -9.58 9.85
CA PRO A 25 7.84 -8.77 9.66
C PRO A 25 8.23 -8.56 8.20
N ASP A 26 7.94 -9.54 7.34
CA ASP A 26 8.21 -9.49 5.91
C ASP A 26 7.12 -8.77 5.10
N ALA A 27 6.21 -8.04 5.76
CA ALA A 27 5.22 -7.21 5.08
C ALA A 27 5.90 -6.10 4.28
N VAL A 28 5.61 -6.06 2.98
CA VAL A 28 6.01 -4.95 2.11
C VAL A 28 4.89 -3.92 2.12
N VAL A 29 5.17 -2.74 2.71
CA VAL A 29 4.25 -1.60 2.73
C VAL A 29 4.82 -0.51 1.82
N ARG A 30 4.05 -0.08 0.82
CA ARG A 30 4.42 1.01 -0.09
C ARG A 30 3.43 2.16 0.05
N PHE A 31 3.95 3.36 0.26
CA PHE A 31 3.15 4.57 0.31
C PHE A 31 3.13 5.27 -1.04
N VAL A 32 1.94 5.67 -1.48
CA VAL A 32 1.70 6.44 -2.69
C VAL A 32 1.16 7.81 -2.33
N ASP A 33 1.51 8.84 -3.11
CA ASP A 33 1.11 10.23 -2.87
C ASP A 33 -0.34 10.48 -3.29
N THR A 34 -1.28 9.95 -2.52
CA THR A 34 -2.72 10.02 -2.74
C THR A 34 -3.48 9.93 -1.41
N GLY A 35 -4.78 10.18 -1.47
CA GLY A 35 -5.72 9.99 -0.37
C GLY A 35 -6.29 8.57 -0.31
N HIS A 36 -7.51 8.46 0.20
CA HIS A 36 -8.17 7.17 0.44
C HIS A 36 -8.36 6.31 -0.83
N PHE A 37 -8.72 6.95 -1.93
CA PHE A 37 -9.00 6.30 -3.23
C PHE A 37 -7.73 6.19 -4.08
N ALA A 38 -6.77 5.42 -3.59
CA ALA A 38 -5.46 5.27 -4.22
C ALA A 38 -5.52 4.59 -5.59
N LEU A 39 -6.46 3.67 -5.79
CA LEU A 39 -6.65 2.95 -7.05
C LEU A 39 -7.23 3.86 -8.13
N GLU A 40 -8.10 4.79 -7.78
CA GLU A 40 -8.78 5.69 -8.70
C GLU A 40 -7.83 6.74 -9.27
N THR A 41 -6.80 7.13 -8.52
CA THR A 41 -5.81 8.14 -8.94
C THR A 41 -4.50 7.54 -9.43
N GLN A 42 -4.09 6.38 -8.91
CA GLN A 42 -2.79 5.77 -9.19
C GLN A 42 -2.88 4.29 -9.60
N ALA A 43 -3.96 3.88 -10.27
CA ALA A 43 -4.19 2.52 -10.74
C ALA A 43 -2.95 1.86 -11.38
N ALA A 44 -2.25 2.58 -12.27
CA ALA A 44 -1.12 2.04 -13.02
C ALA A 44 0.08 1.72 -12.12
N GLU A 45 0.37 2.57 -11.14
CA GLU A 45 1.46 2.37 -10.18
C GLU A 45 1.14 1.20 -9.25
N ILE A 46 -0.09 1.14 -8.75
CA ILE A 46 -0.55 0.04 -7.89
C ILE A 46 -0.55 -1.28 -8.66
N ALA A 47 -0.97 -1.29 -9.92
CA ALA A 47 -0.92 -2.48 -10.77
C ALA A 47 0.52 -2.96 -11.00
N ALA A 48 1.49 -2.06 -11.15
CA ALA A 48 2.91 -2.43 -11.24
C ALA A 48 3.40 -3.09 -9.95
N VAL A 49 3.09 -2.52 -8.80
CA VAL A 49 3.43 -3.10 -7.48
C VAL A 49 2.83 -4.49 -7.29
N ILE A 50 1.57 -4.70 -7.70
CA ILE A 50 0.93 -6.02 -7.62
C ILE A 50 1.64 -7.03 -8.52
N ARG A 51 1.99 -6.64 -9.76
CA ARG A 51 2.73 -7.52 -10.68
C ARG A 51 4.11 -7.90 -10.15
N ASP A 52 4.83 -6.94 -9.56
CA ASP A 52 6.15 -7.20 -8.98
C ASP A 52 6.09 -8.13 -7.75
N PHE A 53 4.95 -8.18 -7.06
CA PHE A 53 4.76 -9.02 -5.89
C PHE A 53 4.37 -10.47 -6.24
N LEU A 54 3.69 -10.69 -7.36
CA LEU A 54 3.26 -12.04 -7.77
C LEU A 54 4.43 -12.78 -8.45
N PRO A 55 4.82 -13.97 -7.97
CA PRO A 55 5.69 -14.84 -8.75
C PRO A 55 4.95 -15.27 -10.03
N GLY A 56 5.64 -15.21 -11.16
CA GLY A 56 5.15 -15.72 -12.44
C GLY A 56 4.95 -17.23 -12.45
#